data_AF-A0A452YHR0-F1
#
_entry.id   AF-A0A452YHR0-F1
#
_cell.length_a   1.000
_cell.length_b   1.000
_cell.length_c   1.000
_cell.angle_alpha   90.00
_cell.angle_beta   90.00
_cell.angle_gamma   90.00
#
_symmetry.space_group_name_H-M   'P 1'
#
loop_
_entity.id
_entity.type
_entity.pdbx_description
1 polymer ?
#
loop_
_entity_poly.entity_id
_entity_poly.type
_entity_poly.pdbx_seq_one_letter_code
_entity_poly.pdbx_strand_id
1 'polypeptide(L)'
;MNKVLSEDFRVYLEALESLKLDIGVSTDVIGYDANVVDLIPRGREQLRNHRFMFSLGERSNILKEIDQPGLVPCISEANSLKYPYEVIFRSLQKLLMDTASSEYIFIKAFFRDESMFYRVFEGPVAVIDENMKLTLANSHDAICLMLMICITKKHQLVMSNRRLPCLDTYLDKALIYLWPRFKTVFDMYIQSLYQCDAKMLWVDGTHPHHIVRCYMEFTASLIQLNAECGDGQLDMSLKRLRLAVDDLLVRFAEKFATQKLKHLFLLNNCDMAISILKVRFVLSCK
;
A
#
# COMPACT_ATOMS: atom_id res chain seq x y z
N MET A 1 4.37 34.24 -2.90
CA MET A 1 3.50 33.08 -3.15
C MET A 1 4.20 31.78 -2.82
N ASN A 2 5.33 31.44 -3.46
CA ASN A 2 6.11 30.21 -3.16
C ASN A 2 6.30 29.95 -1.66
N LYS A 3 6.96 30.86 -0.93
CA LYS A 3 7.21 30.69 0.52
C LYS A 3 5.93 30.49 1.36
N VAL A 4 4.85 31.19 1.01
CA VAL A 4 3.58 31.10 1.73
C VAL A 4 2.92 29.75 1.48
N LEU A 5 2.81 29.34 0.22
CA LEU A 5 2.26 28.03 -0.13
C LEU A 5 3.10 26.89 0.45
N SER A 6 4.43 27.00 0.44
CA SER A 6 5.31 26.00 1.06
C SER A 6 5.01 25.84 2.55
N GLU A 7 4.77 26.95 3.25
CA GLU A 7 4.40 26.94 4.66
C GLU A 7 3.03 26.28 4.87
N ASP A 8 2.03 26.66 4.07
CA ASP A 8 0.68 26.12 4.16
C ASP A 8 0.67 24.60 3.93
N PHE A 9 1.42 24.12 2.93
CA PHE A 9 1.58 22.68 2.68
C PHE A 9 2.33 21.97 3.80
N ARG A 10 3.34 22.61 4.40
CA ARG A 10 4.07 22.04 5.55
C ARG A 10 3.16 21.89 6.76
N VAL A 11 2.43 22.94 7.13
CA VAL A 11 1.49 22.91 8.26
C VAL A 11 0.38 21.88 8.03
N TYR A 12 -0.19 21.84 6.82
CA TYR A 12 -1.21 20.86 6.49
C TYR A 12 -0.67 19.42 6.55
N LEU A 13 0.55 19.21 6.06
CA LEU A 13 1.20 17.92 6.09
C LEU A 13 1.46 17.44 7.53
N GLU A 14 2.04 18.28 8.39
CA GLU A 14 2.28 17.97 9.80
C GLU A 14 0.97 17.59 10.52
N ALA A 15 -0.11 18.33 10.23
CA ALA A 15 -1.43 18.03 10.77
C ALA A 15 -2.03 16.71 10.22
N LEU A 16 -1.77 16.36 8.96
CA LEU A 16 -2.18 15.05 8.43
C LEU A 16 -1.38 13.89 9.01
N GLU A 17 -0.07 14.08 9.24
CA GLU A 17 0.78 13.06 9.85
C GLU A 17 0.37 12.75 11.28
N SER A 18 -0.13 13.74 12.02
CA SER A 18 -0.71 13.55 13.35
C SER A 18 -1.89 12.56 13.34
N LEU A 19 -2.58 12.39 12.20
CA LEU A 19 -3.75 11.52 12.03
C LEU A 19 -3.39 10.10 11.56
N LYS A 20 -2.11 9.80 11.35
CA LYS A 20 -1.67 8.51 10.84
C LYS A 20 -2.03 7.37 11.79
N LEU A 21 -2.61 6.32 11.24
CA LEU A 21 -2.77 5.03 11.89
C LEU A 21 -1.49 4.20 11.67
N ASP A 22 -0.93 3.70 12.76
CA ASP A 22 0.22 2.80 12.69
C ASP A 22 -0.21 1.39 12.28
N ILE A 23 -0.18 1.15 10.97
CA ILE A 23 -0.38 -0.17 10.37
C ILE A 23 0.99 -0.81 10.19
N GLY A 24 1.26 -1.89 10.93
CA GLY A 24 2.51 -2.65 10.82
C GLY A 24 3.68 -2.10 11.66
N VAL A 25 3.44 -1.20 12.62
CA VAL A 25 4.46 -0.81 13.62
C VAL A 25 4.36 -1.73 14.83
N SER A 26 5.48 -2.40 15.12
CA SER A 26 5.68 -3.19 16.32
C SER A 26 5.90 -2.25 17.52
N THR A 27 4.82 -1.91 18.24
CA THR A 27 4.91 -1.07 19.45
C THR A 27 5.57 -1.76 20.66
N ASP A 28 5.95 -3.03 20.57
CA ASP A 28 6.58 -3.78 21.69
C ASP A 28 7.99 -4.31 21.37
N VAL A 29 8.75 -3.65 20.50
CA VAL A 29 10.16 -4.04 20.25
C VAL A 29 11.08 -2.85 20.44
N ILE A 30 11.16 -2.39 21.69
CA ILE A 30 12.36 -1.77 22.23
C ILE A 30 13.32 -2.93 22.54
N GLY A 31 14.23 -3.19 21.61
CA GLY A 31 15.30 -4.17 21.76
C GLY A 31 15.10 -5.40 20.88
N TYR A 32 16.09 -5.61 20.00
CA TYR A 32 16.25 -6.68 19.01
C TYR A 32 15.60 -6.46 17.64
N ASP A 33 16.42 -6.59 16.60
CA ASP A 33 16.12 -6.46 15.18
C ASP A 33 14.75 -7.07 14.79
N ALA A 34 13.76 -6.20 14.59
CA ALA A 34 12.44 -6.58 14.10
C ALA A 34 12.55 -6.98 12.63
N ASN A 35 12.89 -8.25 12.38
CA ASN A 35 12.84 -8.84 11.05
C ASN A 35 11.38 -8.94 10.60
N VAL A 36 11.13 -8.73 9.30
CA VAL A 36 9.82 -8.97 8.63
C VAL A 36 9.27 -10.38 8.94
N VAL A 37 10.14 -11.30 9.35
CA VAL A 37 9.83 -12.64 9.86
C VAL A 37 8.89 -12.60 11.07
N ASP A 38 8.86 -11.56 11.90
CA ASP A 38 7.95 -11.44 13.05
C ASP A 38 6.52 -10.98 12.69
N LEU A 39 6.30 -10.48 11.46
CA LEU A 39 4.99 -10.04 10.93
C LEU A 39 4.16 -11.19 10.34
N ILE A 40 4.69 -12.41 10.35
CA ILE A 40 4.03 -13.57 9.72
C ILE A 40 3.57 -14.62 10.77
N PRO A 41 4.25 -14.87 11.91
CA PRO A 41 3.96 -16.02 12.76
C PRO A 41 3.16 -15.74 14.05
N ARG A 42 2.88 -14.50 14.47
CA ARG A 42 2.39 -14.27 15.85
C ARG A 42 0.85 -14.20 15.97
N GLY A 43 0.29 -15.23 16.61
CA GLY A 43 -0.73 -15.17 17.69
C GLY A 43 -2.10 -14.52 17.43
N ARG A 44 -3.17 -15.19 17.90
CA ARG A 44 -4.59 -14.88 17.66
C ARG A 44 -5.07 -13.44 17.93
N GLU A 45 -4.39 -12.65 18.76
CA GLU A 45 -4.80 -11.27 19.10
C GLU A 45 -4.21 -10.19 18.17
N GLN A 46 -3.05 -10.42 17.54
CA GLN A 46 -2.45 -9.54 16.51
C GLN A 46 -2.99 -9.79 15.09
N LEU A 47 -3.88 -10.77 14.92
CA LEU A 47 -4.49 -11.14 13.63
C LEU A 47 -5.36 -10.04 13.02
N ARG A 48 -5.94 -9.13 13.82
CA ARG A 48 -6.75 -8.02 13.27
C ARG A 48 -5.88 -7.02 12.49
N ASN A 49 -4.70 -6.67 13.01
CA ASN A 49 -3.78 -5.73 12.36
C ASN A 49 -3.09 -6.38 11.15
N HIS A 50 -2.74 -7.67 11.23
CA HIS A 50 -2.16 -8.40 10.09
C HIS A 50 -3.15 -8.60 8.94
N ARG A 51 -4.44 -8.81 9.24
CA ARG A 51 -5.47 -8.90 8.19
C ARG A 51 -5.59 -7.58 7.42
N PHE A 52 -5.39 -6.44 8.09
CA PHE A 52 -5.39 -5.11 7.48
C PHE A 52 -4.20 -4.86 6.54
N MET A 53 -3.05 -5.50 6.82
CA MET A 53 -1.83 -5.38 6.03
C MET A 53 -1.91 -6.18 4.73
N PHE A 54 -2.55 -7.35 4.73
CA PHE A 54 -2.63 -8.22 3.56
C PHE A 54 -3.96 -8.15 2.81
N SER A 55 -5.04 -7.70 3.45
CA SER A 55 -6.35 -7.60 2.82
C SER A 55 -6.67 -6.17 2.41
N LEU A 56 -7.16 -6.03 1.18
CA LEU A 56 -7.66 -4.77 0.64
C LEU A 56 -8.92 -4.28 1.38
N GLY A 57 -9.97 -5.12 1.45
CA GLY A 57 -11.22 -4.78 2.16
C GLY A 57 -11.75 -3.38 1.81
N GLU A 58 -12.18 -2.64 2.85
CA GLU A 58 -12.70 -1.27 2.71
C GLU A 58 -11.65 -0.25 2.23
N ARG A 59 -10.36 -0.57 2.29
CA ARG A 59 -9.30 0.31 1.79
C ARG A 59 -9.43 0.54 0.27
N SER A 60 -10.07 -0.37 -0.46
CA SER A 60 -10.39 -0.18 -1.90
C SER A 60 -11.30 1.03 -2.16
N ASN A 61 -12.14 1.43 -1.19
CA ASN A 61 -13.08 2.53 -1.39
C ASN A 61 -12.38 3.86 -1.63
N ILE A 62 -11.13 4.03 -1.19
CA ILE A 62 -10.35 5.24 -1.46
C ILE A 62 -10.21 5.51 -2.96
N LEU A 63 -10.20 4.47 -3.78
CA LEU A 63 -10.10 4.56 -5.24
C LEU A 63 -11.42 4.99 -5.90
N LYS A 64 -12.53 4.97 -5.18
CA LYS A 64 -13.84 5.52 -5.59
C LYS A 64 -13.99 6.97 -5.12
N GLU A 65 -13.23 7.38 -4.11
CA GLU A 65 -13.27 8.70 -3.50
C GLU A 65 -12.16 9.64 -4.00
N ILE A 66 -11.56 9.34 -5.16
CA ILE A 66 -10.42 10.10 -5.71
C ILE A 66 -10.73 11.60 -5.85
N ASP A 67 -11.93 11.94 -6.31
CA ASP A 67 -12.33 13.33 -6.53
C ASP A 67 -12.92 14.01 -5.28
N GLN A 68 -13.13 13.27 -4.19
CA GLN A 68 -13.67 13.85 -2.96
C GLN A 68 -12.67 14.84 -2.35
N PRO A 69 -13.14 15.86 -1.60
CA PRO A 69 -12.26 16.76 -0.87
C PRO A 69 -11.27 16.01 0.03
N GLY A 70 -10.10 16.60 0.25
CA GLY A 70 -9.12 16.10 1.20
C GLY A 70 -9.63 16.19 2.64
N LEU A 71 -8.96 15.48 3.55
CA LEU A 71 -9.24 15.54 4.98
C LEU A 71 -9.09 16.98 5.53
N VAL A 72 -9.93 17.32 6.50
CA VAL A 72 -9.82 18.54 7.29
C VAL A 72 -9.25 18.18 8.67
N PRO A 73 -7.95 18.44 8.94
CA PRO A 73 -7.28 17.89 10.11
C PRO A 73 -7.95 18.22 11.43
N CYS A 74 -8.36 19.48 11.63
CA CYS A 74 -9.03 19.92 12.85
C CYS A 74 -10.31 19.13 13.17
N ILE A 75 -11.11 18.76 12.15
CA ILE A 75 -12.33 17.96 12.35
C ILE A 75 -11.97 16.52 12.75
N SER A 76 -10.96 15.95 12.11
CA SER A 76 -10.48 14.60 12.42
C SER A 76 -9.86 14.51 13.81
N GLU A 77 -9.09 15.52 14.21
CA GLU A 77 -8.50 15.64 15.55
C GLU A 77 -9.59 15.76 16.63
N ALA A 78 -10.58 16.64 16.41
CA ALA A 78 -11.72 16.80 17.33
C ALA A 78 -12.50 15.50 17.54
N ASN A 79 -12.58 14.65 16.51
CA ASN A 79 -13.26 13.36 16.56
C ASN A 79 -12.32 12.17 16.88
N SER A 80 -11.04 12.43 17.18
CA SER A 80 -10.02 11.39 17.45
C SER A 80 -9.92 10.31 16.36
N LEU A 81 -10.09 10.69 15.10
CA LEU A 81 -10.03 9.78 13.95
C LEU A 81 -8.59 9.53 13.53
N LYS A 82 -8.28 8.28 13.19
CA LYS A 82 -6.98 7.86 12.63
C LYS A 82 -7.18 7.18 11.29
N TYR A 83 -6.26 7.40 10.37
CA TYR A 83 -6.40 6.93 8.99
C TYR A 83 -5.20 6.12 8.50
N PRO A 84 -5.44 5.06 7.69
CA PRO A 84 -4.39 4.45 6.89
C PRO A 84 -3.65 5.49 6.04
N TYR A 85 -2.36 5.27 5.80
CA TYR A 85 -1.52 6.28 5.16
C TYR A 85 -1.96 6.61 3.72
N GLU A 86 -2.55 5.67 2.98
CA GLU A 86 -3.07 5.96 1.63
C GLU A 86 -4.18 7.03 1.62
N VAL A 87 -4.93 7.19 2.73
CA VAL A 87 -5.96 8.23 2.86
C VAL A 87 -5.32 9.60 3.08
N ILE A 88 -4.27 9.64 3.91
CA ILE A 88 -3.44 10.82 4.13
C ILE A 88 -2.78 11.25 2.82
N PHE A 89 -2.16 10.29 2.12
CA PHE A 89 -1.55 10.52 0.82
C PHE A 89 -2.58 11.06 -0.19
N ARG A 90 -3.75 10.43 -0.33
CA ARG A 90 -4.81 10.91 -1.24
C ARG A 90 -5.21 12.35 -0.92
N SER A 91 -5.36 12.68 0.37
CA SER A 91 -5.78 14.01 0.81
C SER A 91 -4.74 15.09 0.49
N LEU A 92 -3.47 14.81 0.77
CA LEU A 92 -2.36 15.69 0.43
C LEU A 92 -2.26 15.94 -1.07
N GLN A 93 -2.32 14.86 -1.86
CA GLN A 93 -2.30 14.93 -3.33
C GLN A 93 -3.48 15.71 -3.88
N LYS A 94 -4.68 15.50 -3.32
CA LYS A 94 -5.90 16.19 -3.72
C LYS A 94 -5.80 17.70 -3.46
N LEU A 95 -5.32 18.11 -2.28
CA LEU A 95 -5.08 19.52 -1.98
C LEU A 95 -4.05 20.12 -2.95
N LEU A 96 -2.94 19.42 -3.19
CA LEU A 96 -1.93 19.86 -4.18
C LEU A 96 -2.55 20.07 -5.55
N MET A 97 -3.33 19.11 -6.03
CA MET A 97 -3.94 19.16 -7.36
C MET A 97 -4.95 20.30 -7.50
N ASP A 98 -5.83 20.50 -6.52
CA ASP A 98 -6.86 21.53 -6.62
C ASP A 98 -6.24 22.93 -6.54
N THR A 99 -5.29 23.15 -5.62
CA THR A 99 -4.54 24.41 -5.52
C THR A 99 -3.67 24.64 -6.77
N ALA A 100 -2.97 23.63 -7.27
CA ALA A 100 -2.19 23.74 -8.50
C ALA A 100 -3.08 24.04 -9.72
N SER A 101 -4.28 23.46 -9.77
CA SER A 101 -5.22 23.69 -10.87
C SER A 101 -5.70 25.15 -10.88
N SER A 102 -6.14 25.68 -9.73
CA SER A 102 -6.59 27.06 -9.63
C SER A 102 -5.48 28.05 -9.95
N GLU A 103 -4.29 27.84 -9.37
CA GLU A 103 -3.14 28.72 -9.55
C GLU A 103 -2.60 28.68 -10.98
N TYR A 104 -2.52 27.51 -11.61
CA TYR A 104 -2.05 27.42 -12.99
C TYR A 104 -2.98 28.16 -13.96
N ILE A 105 -4.30 28.02 -13.80
CA ILE A 105 -5.29 28.73 -14.61
C ILE A 105 -5.17 30.24 -14.40
N PHE A 106 -5.08 30.69 -13.14
CA PHE A 106 -4.92 32.10 -12.80
C PHE A 106 -3.63 32.67 -13.38
N ILE A 107 -2.49 32.01 -13.15
CA ILE A 107 -1.18 32.49 -13.60
C ILE A 107 -1.13 32.59 -15.12
N LYS A 108 -1.63 31.58 -15.82
CA LYS A 108 -1.72 31.56 -17.27
C LYS A 108 -2.60 32.70 -17.80
N ALA A 109 -3.73 32.98 -17.16
CA ALA A 109 -4.64 34.04 -17.59
C ALA A 109 -4.10 35.45 -17.29
N PHE A 110 -3.56 35.65 -16.08
CA PHE A 110 -3.15 36.96 -15.58
C PHE A 110 -1.76 37.38 -16.07
N PHE A 111 -0.76 36.49 -15.94
CA PHE A 111 0.63 36.79 -16.29
C PHE A 111 1.00 36.40 -17.73
N ARG A 112 0.21 35.53 -18.38
CA ARG A 112 0.49 34.98 -19.73
C ARG A 112 1.86 34.31 -19.86
N ASP A 113 2.42 33.85 -18.75
CA ASP A 113 3.69 33.14 -18.66
C ASP A 113 3.51 31.90 -17.78
N GLU A 114 3.51 30.72 -18.39
CA GLU A 114 3.36 29.45 -17.69
C GLU A 114 4.58 29.11 -16.83
N SER A 115 5.76 29.65 -17.14
CA SER A 115 6.99 29.37 -16.40
C SER A 115 6.93 29.88 -14.95
N MET A 116 6.13 30.91 -14.72
CA MET A 116 5.88 31.47 -13.39
C MET A 116 5.21 30.48 -12.45
N PHE A 117 4.34 29.60 -12.96
CA PHE A 117 3.72 28.55 -12.15
C PHE A 117 4.78 27.68 -11.47
N TYR A 118 5.76 27.20 -12.25
CA TYR A 118 6.79 26.30 -11.73
C TYR A 118 7.66 26.98 -10.67
N ARG A 119 7.95 28.28 -10.80
CA ARG A 119 8.64 29.06 -9.75
C ARG A 119 7.81 29.19 -8.48
N VAL A 120 6.49 29.34 -8.62
CA VAL A 120 5.58 29.42 -7.47
C VAL A 120 5.45 28.06 -6.77
N PHE A 121 5.34 26.97 -7.54
CA PHE A 121 5.10 25.62 -7.00
C PHE A 121 6.36 24.83 -6.66
N GLU A 122 7.56 25.32 -6.99
CA GLU A 122 8.83 24.68 -6.64
C GLU A 122 8.91 24.32 -5.15
N GLY A 123 8.55 25.25 -4.27
CA GLY A 123 8.62 25.08 -2.82
C GLY A 123 7.58 24.07 -2.28
N PRO A 124 6.28 24.22 -2.57
CA PRO A 124 5.26 23.24 -2.20
C PRO A 124 5.57 21.82 -2.69
N VAL A 125 6.01 21.69 -3.94
CA VAL A 125 6.39 20.39 -4.52
C VAL A 125 7.61 19.81 -3.80
N ALA A 126 8.61 20.62 -3.45
CA ALA A 126 9.77 20.17 -2.69
C ALA A 126 9.40 19.64 -1.30
N VAL A 127 8.54 20.33 -0.54
CA VAL A 127 8.07 19.89 0.78
C VAL A 127 7.40 18.51 0.68
N ILE A 128 6.52 18.33 -0.31
CA ILE A 128 5.82 17.05 -0.48
C ILE A 128 6.79 15.95 -0.98
N ASP A 129 7.73 16.29 -1.85
CA ASP A 129 8.76 15.37 -2.37
C ASP A 129 9.67 14.83 -1.25
N GLU A 130 10.11 15.71 -0.35
CA GLU A 130 10.93 15.35 0.82
C GLU A 130 10.16 14.43 1.76
N ASN A 131 8.92 14.78 2.11
CA ASN A 131 8.10 13.91 2.95
C ASN A 131 7.86 12.55 2.29
N MET A 132 7.54 12.53 0.99
CA MET A 132 7.31 11.28 0.28
C MET A 132 8.52 10.35 0.38
N LYS A 133 9.75 10.87 0.23
CA LYS A 133 10.99 10.09 0.41
C LYS A 133 11.13 9.55 1.83
N LEU A 134 10.91 10.38 2.84
CA LEU A 134 11.01 9.99 4.26
C LEU A 134 9.99 8.90 4.62
N THR A 135 8.73 9.08 4.21
CA THR A 135 7.68 8.12 4.49
C THR A 135 7.90 6.79 3.76
N LEU A 136 8.32 6.84 2.49
CA LEU A 136 8.56 5.62 1.73
C LEU A 136 9.72 4.78 2.28
N ALA A 137 10.77 5.41 2.81
CA ALA A 137 11.90 4.71 3.41
C ALA A 137 11.47 3.74 4.54
N ASN A 138 10.43 4.10 5.28
CA ASN A 138 9.93 3.36 6.44
C ASN A 138 8.61 2.59 6.17
N SER A 139 8.06 2.65 4.95
CA SER A 139 6.80 1.96 4.64
C SER A 139 7.03 0.48 4.34
N HIS A 140 6.32 -0.41 5.04
CA HIS A 140 6.39 -1.86 4.85
C HIS A 140 5.04 -2.48 4.46
N ASP A 141 3.98 -1.67 4.28
CA ASP A 141 2.67 -2.12 3.84
C ASP A 141 2.59 -2.11 2.31
N ALA A 142 2.72 -3.28 1.69
CA ALA A 142 2.66 -3.42 0.23
C ALA A 142 1.29 -3.04 -0.35
N ILE A 143 0.18 -3.25 0.38
CA ILE A 143 -1.16 -2.85 -0.07
C ILE A 143 -1.29 -1.32 -0.05
N CYS A 144 -0.79 -0.66 0.99
CA CYS A 144 -0.72 0.81 1.05
C CYS A 144 0.06 1.37 -0.15
N LEU A 145 1.25 0.82 -0.42
CA LEU A 145 2.10 1.26 -1.54
C LEU A 145 1.40 1.06 -2.89
N MET A 146 0.73 -0.07 -3.09
CA MET A 146 -0.04 -0.33 -4.31
C MET A 146 -1.24 0.62 -4.45
N LEU A 147 -1.93 0.93 -3.34
CA LEU A 147 -3.01 1.92 -3.33
C LEU A 147 -2.50 3.31 -3.69
N MET A 148 -1.35 3.73 -3.15
CA MET A 148 -0.71 5.00 -3.52
C MET A 148 -0.36 5.06 -5.01
N ILE A 149 0.13 3.97 -5.60
CA ILE A 149 0.37 3.86 -7.05
C ILE A 149 -0.95 4.06 -7.82
N CYS A 150 -2.01 3.35 -7.44
CA CYS A 150 -3.31 3.50 -8.09
C CYS A 150 -3.87 4.92 -7.95
N ILE A 151 -3.76 5.53 -6.78
CA ILE A 151 -4.18 6.92 -6.52
C ILE A 151 -3.44 7.87 -7.46
N THR A 152 -2.11 7.78 -7.55
CA THR A 152 -1.30 8.63 -8.42
C THR A 152 -1.71 8.48 -9.88
N LYS A 153 -1.93 7.25 -10.37
CA LYS A 153 -2.42 7.01 -11.75
C LYS A 153 -3.82 7.58 -11.99
N LYS A 154 -4.75 7.42 -11.04
CA LYS A 154 -6.09 8.04 -11.17
C LYS A 154 -6.00 9.56 -11.15
N HIS A 155 -5.12 10.14 -10.35
CA HIS A 155 -4.85 11.58 -10.36
C HIS A 155 -4.25 12.08 -11.68
N GLN A 156 -3.36 11.32 -12.32
CA GLN A 156 -2.88 11.62 -13.68
C GLN A 156 -4.05 11.69 -14.67
N LEU A 157 -4.97 10.72 -14.62
CA LEU A 157 -6.17 10.73 -15.46
C LEU A 157 -7.05 11.96 -15.18
N VAL A 158 -7.24 12.33 -13.91
CA VAL A 158 -8.00 13.53 -13.54
C VAL A 158 -7.35 14.80 -14.09
N MET A 159 -6.03 14.98 -13.94
CA MET A 159 -5.32 16.15 -14.48
C MET A 159 -5.36 16.20 -16.02
N SER A 160 -5.24 15.03 -16.67
CA SER A 160 -5.37 14.90 -18.12
C SER A 160 -6.77 15.30 -18.60
N ASN A 161 -7.83 14.86 -17.89
CA ASN A 161 -9.21 15.25 -18.19
C ASN A 161 -9.46 16.74 -17.98
N ARG A 162 -8.80 17.35 -16.98
CA ARG A 162 -8.81 18.81 -16.76
C ARG A 162 -8.01 19.58 -17.83
N ARG A 163 -7.19 18.90 -18.64
CA ARG A 163 -6.23 19.47 -19.60
C ARG A 163 -5.20 20.39 -18.95
N LEU A 164 -4.71 19.99 -17.78
CA LEU A 164 -3.75 20.75 -16.98
C LEU A 164 -2.44 19.95 -16.84
N PRO A 165 -1.40 20.23 -17.64
CA PRO A 165 -0.15 19.46 -17.62
C PRO A 165 0.80 19.85 -16.48
N CYS A 166 0.41 20.80 -15.62
CA CYS A 166 1.30 21.48 -14.68
C CYS A 166 1.88 20.57 -13.58
N LEU A 167 1.28 19.39 -13.35
CA LEU A 167 1.73 18.41 -12.36
C LEU A 167 2.21 17.09 -12.99
N ASP A 168 2.29 16.97 -14.31
CA ASP A 168 2.63 15.71 -14.98
C ASP A 168 3.99 15.18 -14.52
N THR A 169 5.03 16.02 -14.55
CA THR A 169 6.38 15.68 -14.09
C THR A 169 6.42 15.23 -12.63
N TYR A 170 5.60 15.86 -11.79
CA TYR A 170 5.53 15.53 -10.38
C TYR A 170 4.88 14.15 -10.15
N LEU A 171 3.74 13.89 -10.81
CA LEU A 171 3.03 12.61 -10.68
C LEU A 171 3.83 11.44 -11.26
N ASP A 172 4.54 11.66 -12.38
CA ASP A 172 5.47 10.67 -12.94
C ASP A 172 6.61 10.36 -11.97
N LYS A 173 7.21 11.40 -11.38
CA LYS A 173 8.27 11.26 -10.36
C LYS A 173 7.78 10.51 -9.13
N ALA A 174 6.54 10.75 -8.68
CA ALA A 174 5.92 10.02 -7.58
C ALA A 174 5.84 8.51 -7.89
N LEU A 175 5.46 8.12 -9.12
CA LEU A 175 5.48 6.71 -9.54
C LEU A 175 6.90 6.12 -9.59
N ILE A 176 7.89 6.90 -10.02
CA ILE A 176 9.31 6.51 -10.01
C ILE A 176 9.81 6.21 -8.59
N TYR A 177 9.23 6.80 -7.55
CA TYR A 177 9.56 6.48 -6.15
C TYR A 177 8.75 5.31 -5.60
N LEU A 178 7.46 5.24 -5.91
CA LEU A 178 6.56 4.24 -5.37
C LEU A 178 6.88 2.83 -5.86
N TRP A 179 7.12 2.65 -7.17
CA TRP A 179 7.34 1.33 -7.74
C TRP A 179 8.59 0.63 -7.23
N PRO A 180 9.78 1.27 -7.17
CA PRO A 180 10.96 0.66 -6.56
C PRO A 180 10.72 0.28 -5.11
N ARG A 181 10.08 1.14 -4.31
CA ARG A 181 9.80 0.82 -2.92
C ARG A 181 8.85 -0.35 -2.77
N PHE A 182 7.77 -0.40 -3.56
CA PHE A 182 6.86 -1.54 -3.60
C PHE A 182 7.62 -2.84 -3.91
N LYS A 183 8.49 -2.83 -4.93
CA LYS A 183 9.30 -4.01 -5.29
C LYS A 183 10.22 -4.44 -4.14
N THR A 184 10.89 -3.50 -3.48
CA THR A 184 11.73 -3.81 -2.31
C THR A 184 10.93 -4.47 -1.19
N VAL A 185 9.78 -3.91 -0.81
CA VAL A 185 8.94 -4.49 0.26
C VAL A 185 8.42 -5.88 -0.15
N PHE A 186 8.03 -6.03 -1.42
CA PHE A 186 7.56 -7.32 -1.94
C PHE A 186 8.68 -8.37 -1.93
N ASP A 187 9.90 -7.99 -2.30
CA ASP A 187 11.08 -8.87 -2.22
C ASP A 187 11.41 -9.25 -0.78
N MET A 188 11.26 -8.33 0.18
CA MET A 188 11.41 -8.63 1.60
C MET A 188 10.41 -9.68 2.08
N TYR A 189 9.15 -9.64 1.61
CA TYR A 189 8.16 -10.68 1.93
C TYR A 189 8.51 -12.04 1.31
N ILE A 190 9.02 -12.06 0.07
CA ILE A 190 9.46 -13.31 -0.55
C ILE A 190 10.65 -13.88 0.24
N GLN A 191 11.62 -13.04 0.59
CA GLN A 191 12.81 -13.46 1.31
C GLN A 191 12.45 -14.00 2.70
N SER A 192 11.50 -13.38 3.41
CA SER A 192 11.06 -13.86 4.72
C SER A 192 10.41 -15.23 4.64
N LEU A 193 9.67 -15.55 3.58
CA LEU A 193 9.12 -16.89 3.36
C LEU A 193 10.21 -17.96 3.18
N TYR A 194 11.26 -17.65 2.40
CA TYR A 194 12.39 -18.57 2.22
C TYR A 194 13.21 -18.77 3.49
N GLN A 195 13.48 -17.69 4.23
CA GLN A 195 14.31 -17.72 5.44
C GLN A 195 13.58 -18.22 6.68
N CYS A 196 12.26 -18.36 6.63
CA CYS A 196 11.47 -18.76 7.78
C CYS A 196 11.87 -20.16 8.29
N ASP A 197 12.16 -20.26 9.61
CA ASP A 197 12.36 -21.54 10.26
C ASP A 197 11.02 -22.25 10.42
N ALA A 198 10.83 -23.29 9.61
CA ALA A 198 9.63 -24.09 9.64
C ALA A 198 9.35 -24.67 11.04
N LYS A 199 10.35 -24.82 11.94
CA LYS A 199 10.19 -25.34 13.31
C LYS A 199 9.44 -24.39 14.24
N MET A 200 9.61 -23.08 14.10
CA MET A 200 8.91 -22.11 14.94
C MET A 200 7.44 -21.91 14.53
N LEU A 201 7.15 -22.12 13.25
CA LEU A 201 5.81 -21.94 12.68
C LEU A 201 4.93 -23.18 12.68
N TRP A 202 5.52 -24.35 12.94
CA TRP A 202 4.83 -25.61 12.83
C TRP A 202 3.75 -25.76 13.90
N VAL A 203 2.51 -25.88 13.46
CA VAL A 203 1.39 -26.34 14.30
C VAL A 203 1.13 -27.80 13.94
N ASP A 204 1.16 -28.67 14.94
CA ASP A 204 0.93 -30.10 14.71
C ASP A 204 -0.50 -30.35 14.17
N GLY A 205 -0.60 -31.26 13.22
CA GLY A 205 -1.85 -31.61 12.53
C GLY A 205 -1.91 -31.21 11.06
N THR A 206 -2.89 -31.76 10.34
CA THR A 206 -3.03 -31.61 8.89
C THR A 206 -3.90 -30.41 8.48
N HIS A 207 -4.25 -29.52 9.41
CA HIS A 207 -5.08 -28.36 9.11
C HIS A 207 -4.34 -27.36 8.20
N PRO A 208 -5.07 -26.56 7.41
CA PRO A 208 -4.45 -25.53 6.58
C PRO A 208 -3.68 -24.53 7.43
N HIS A 209 -2.48 -24.19 6.98
CA HIS A 209 -1.62 -23.24 7.67
C HIS A 209 -2.12 -21.81 7.41
N HIS A 210 -2.06 -20.93 8.42
CA HIS A 210 -2.59 -19.55 8.30
C HIS A 210 -1.89 -18.75 7.20
N ILE A 211 -0.62 -19.06 6.92
CA ILE A 211 0.17 -18.44 5.85
C ILE A 211 -0.53 -18.54 4.49
N VAL A 212 -1.23 -19.64 4.22
CA VAL A 212 -1.96 -19.81 2.96
C VAL A 212 -3.11 -18.82 2.90
N ARG A 213 -3.85 -18.63 3.99
CA ARG A 213 -4.89 -17.60 4.03
C ARG A 213 -4.31 -16.21 3.79
N CYS A 214 -3.22 -15.83 4.48
CA CYS A 214 -2.57 -14.52 4.31
C CYS A 214 -2.09 -14.32 2.86
N TYR A 215 -1.43 -15.33 2.27
CA TYR A 215 -0.98 -15.32 0.88
C TYR A 215 -2.14 -15.13 -0.11
N MET A 216 -3.24 -15.85 0.10
CA MET A 216 -4.40 -15.78 -0.78
C MET A 216 -5.15 -14.45 -0.64
N GLU A 217 -5.32 -13.95 0.58
CA GLU A 217 -5.90 -12.62 0.83
C GLU A 217 -5.03 -11.51 0.22
N PHE A 218 -3.71 -11.60 0.32
CA PHE A 218 -2.75 -10.66 -0.28
C PHE A 218 -2.76 -10.70 -1.80
N THR A 219 -2.64 -11.90 -2.38
CA THR A 219 -2.61 -12.09 -3.83
C THR A 219 -3.91 -11.61 -4.47
N ALA A 220 -5.07 -11.94 -3.88
CA ALA A 220 -6.35 -11.46 -4.38
C ALA A 220 -6.46 -9.92 -4.32
N SER A 221 -5.97 -9.31 -3.25
CA SER A 221 -5.94 -7.85 -3.09
C SER A 221 -5.09 -7.19 -4.18
N LEU A 222 -3.91 -7.72 -4.46
CA LEU A 222 -3.03 -7.19 -5.50
C LEU A 222 -3.57 -7.41 -6.91
N ILE A 223 -4.17 -8.57 -7.20
CA ILE A 223 -4.81 -8.81 -8.50
C ILE A 223 -5.94 -7.82 -8.74
N GLN A 224 -6.77 -7.56 -7.72
CA GLN A 224 -7.84 -6.57 -7.82
C GLN A 224 -7.28 -5.16 -8.12
N LEU A 225 -6.26 -4.72 -7.39
CA LEU A 225 -5.63 -3.42 -7.64
C LEU A 225 -4.93 -3.36 -9.01
N ASN A 226 -4.31 -4.46 -9.45
CA ASN A 226 -3.67 -4.55 -10.76
C ASN A 226 -4.69 -4.45 -11.90
N ALA A 227 -5.90 -5.01 -11.73
CA ALA A 227 -6.96 -4.89 -12.72
C ALA A 227 -7.46 -3.44 -12.85
N GLU A 228 -7.46 -2.67 -11.75
CA GLU A 228 -7.89 -1.28 -11.77
C GLU A 228 -6.83 -0.30 -12.29
N CYS A 229 -5.55 -0.53 -11.98
CA CYS A 229 -4.50 0.48 -12.19
C CYS A 229 -3.16 -0.08 -12.70
N GLY A 230 -3.09 -1.38 -12.98
CA GLY A 230 -1.88 -2.08 -13.34
C GLY A 230 -1.38 -1.80 -14.76
N ASP A 231 -0.08 -1.96 -14.95
CA ASP A 231 0.65 -1.90 -16.22
C ASP A 231 1.34 -3.24 -16.54
N GLY A 232 0.93 -4.33 -15.88
CA GLY A 232 1.53 -5.67 -16.02
C GLY A 232 2.79 -5.90 -15.18
N GLN A 233 3.25 -4.94 -14.38
CA GLN A 233 4.47 -5.10 -13.57
C GLN A 233 4.36 -6.11 -12.41
N LEU A 234 3.15 -6.52 -12.03
CA LEU A 234 2.93 -7.41 -10.88
C LEU A 234 3.02 -8.91 -11.19
N ASP A 235 2.89 -9.32 -12.44
CA ASP A 235 2.75 -10.74 -12.80
C ASP A 235 3.96 -11.58 -12.38
N MET A 236 5.18 -11.06 -12.61
CA MET A 236 6.40 -11.75 -12.22
C MET A 236 6.58 -11.80 -10.71
N SER A 237 6.22 -10.74 -9.99
CA SER A 237 6.27 -10.69 -8.53
C SER A 237 5.30 -11.70 -7.92
N LEU A 238 4.05 -11.76 -8.40
CA LEU A 238 3.05 -12.73 -7.93
C LEU A 238 3.46 -14.18 -8.21
N LYS A 239 4.08 -14.46 -9.37
CA LYS A 239 4.65 -15.78 -9.67
C LYS A 239 5.76 -16.16 -8.69
N ARG A 240 6.68 -15.23 -8.39
CA ARG A 240 7.76 -15.47 -7.41
C ARG A 240 7.21 -15.71 -6.00
N LEU A 241 6.20 -14.94 -5.59
CA LEU A 241 5.53 -15.15 -4.31
C LEU A 241 4.88 -16.53 -4.22
N ARG A 242 4.19 -16.96 -5.28
CA ARG A 242 3.61 -18.31 -5.35
C ARG A 242 4.66 -19.39 -5.14
N LEU A 243 5.78 -19.32 -5.87
CA LEU A 243 6.86 -20.29 -5.74
C LEU A 243 7.45 -20.33 -4.32
N ALA A 244 7.58 -19.18 -3.66
CA ALA A 244 8.08 -19.11 -2.28
C ALA A 244 7.12 -19.74 -1.26
N VAL A 245 5.80 -19.56 -1.45
CA VAL A 245 4.79 -20.20 -0.61
C VAL A 245 4.71 -21.71 -0.87
N ASP A 246 4.78 -22.13 -2.14
CA ASP A 246 4.80 -23.55 -2.52
C ASP A 246 6.00 -24.27 -1.89
N ASP A 247 7.20 -23.67 -1.95
CA ASP A 247 8.41 -24.17 -1.26
C ASP A 247 8.20 -24.31 0.25
N LEU A 248 7.66 -23.27 0.91
CA LEU A 248 7.39 -23.29 2.34
C LEU A 248 6.42 -24.41 2.73
N LEU A 249 5.36 -24.63 1.94
CA LEU A 249 4.38 -25.70 2.18
C LEU A 249 5.01 -27.09 2.01
N VAL A 250 5.91 -27.28 1.05
CA VAL A 250 6.68 -28.53 0.90
C VAL A 250 7.57 -28.76 2.12
N ARG A 251 8.31 -27.74 2.57
CA ARG A 251 9.14 -27.82 3.80
C ARG A 251 8.30 -28.14 5.05
N PHE A 252 7.07 -27.63 5.15
CA PHE A 252 6.14 -28.04 6.20
C PHE A 252 5.69 -29.50 6.05
N ALA A 253 5.30 -29.91 4.84
CA ALA A 253 4.84 -31.27 4.59
C ALA A 253 5.93 -32.31 4.90
N GLU A 254 7.21 -32.00 4.67
CA GLU A 254 8.33 -32.91 4.97
C GLU A 254 8.43 -33.32 6.45
N LYS A 255 7.83 -32.54 7.36
CA LYS A 255 7.81 -32.82 8.79
C LYS A 255 6.86 -33.93 9.23
N PHE A 256 5.86 -34.28 8.40
CA PHE A 256 4.99 -35.39 8.75
C PHE A 256 5.70 -36.73 8.54
N ALA A 257 5.53 -37.64 9.50
CA ALA A 257 6.16 -38.95 9.49
C ALA A 257 5.70 -39.85 8.32
N THR A 258 4.46 -39.72 7.85
CA THR A 258 3.90 -40.60 6.82
C THR A 258 3.52 -39.84 5.56
N GLN A 259 3.72 -40.48 4.40
CA GLN A 259 3.37 -39.92 3.10
C GLN A 259 1.87 -39.56 3.00
N LYS A 260 0.99 -40.30 3.69
CA LYS A 260 -0.45 -40.00 3.75
C LYS A 260 -0.73 -38.65 4.42
N LEU A 261 -0.06 -38.35 5.53
CA LEU A 261 -0.23 -37.08 6.25
C LEU A 261 0.33 -35.89 5.44
N LYS A 262 1.46 -36.09 4.72
CA LYS A 262 2.02 -35.08 3.81
C LYS A 262 0.99 -34.65 2.77
N HIS A 263 0.40 -35.61 2.05
CA HIS A 263 -0.61 -35.32 1.03
C HIS A 263 -1.87 -34.69 1.62
N LEU A 264 -2.33 -35.17 2.78
CA LEU A 264 -3.53 -34.63 3.42
C LEU A 264 -3.34 -33.16 3.81
N PHE A 265 -2.19 -32.80 4.37
CA PHE A 265 -1.85 -31.41 4.68
C PHE A 265 -1.83 -30.53 3.42
N LEU A 266 -1.16 -30.96 2.36
CA LEU A 266 -1.10 -30.20 1.10
C LEU A 266 -2.50 -30.02 0.49
N LEU A 267 -3.31 -31.09 0.48
CA LEU A 267 -4.69 -31.04 -0.03
C LEU A 267 -5.54 -30.03 0.74
N ASN A 268 -5.46 -30.04 2.08
CA ASN A 268 -6.21 -29.12 2.93
C ASN A 268 -5.81 -27.66 2.67
N ASN A 269 -4.50 -27.38 2.47
CA ASN A 269 -4.03 -26.05 2.11
C ASN A 269 -4.52 -25.61 0.72
N CYS A 270 -4.52 -26.51 -0.27
CA CYS A 270 -5.09 -26.25 -1.59
C CYS A 270 -6.60 -25.97 -1.53
N ASP A 271 -7.35 -26.74 -0.76
CA ASP A 271 -8.80 -26.53 -0.56
C ASP A 271 -9.08 -25.16 0.08
N MET A 272 -8.29 -24.77 1.10
CA MET A 272 -8.36 -23.43 1.67
C MET A 272 -8.09 -22.35 0.62
N ALA A 273 -7.07 -22.52 -0.22
CA ALA A 273 -6.76 -21.55 -1.26
C ALA A 273 -7.91 -21.40 -2.27
N ILE A 274 -8.49 -22.52 -2.71
CA ILE A 274 -9.64 -22.54 -3.63
C ILE A 274 -10.85 -21.88 -2.98
N SER A 275 -11.15 -22.16 -1.71
CA SER A 275 -12.30 -21.56 -1.02
C SER A 275 -12.20 -20.03 -0.92
N ILE A 276 -11.01 -19.49 -0.62
CA ILE A 276 -10.78 -18.04 -0.56
C ILE A 276 -10.93 -17.40 -1.95
N LEU A 277 -10.38 -18.02 -2.99
CA LEU A 277 -10.52 -17.50 -4.36
C LEU A 277 -11.96 -17.52 -4.83
N LYS A 278 -12.70 -18.61 -4.58
CA LYS A 278 -14.12 -18.72 -4.96
C LYS A 278 -14.94 -17.59 -4.33
N VAL A 279 -14.76 -17.31 -3.04
CA VAL A 279 -15.48 -16.22 -2.37
C VAL A 279 -15.15 -14.86 -3.01
N ARG A 280 -13.89 -14.58 -3.33
CA ARG A 280 -13.48 -13.27 -3.85
C ARG A 280 -13.81 -13.07 -5.34
N PHE A 281 -13.60 -14.06 -6.20
CA PHE A 281 -13.94 -13.93 -7.63
C PHE A 281 -15.45 -13.92 -7.89
N VAL A 282 -16.25 -14.61 -7.06
CA VAL A 282 -17.73 -14.51 -7.14
C VAL A 282 -18.21 -13.11 -6.72
N LEU A 283 -17.50 -12.43 -5.82
CA LEU A 283 -17.83 -11.07 -5.39
C LEU A 283 -17.34 -9.99 -6.37
N SER A 284 -16.26 -10.22 -7.12
CA SER A 284 -15.80 -9.27 -8.17
C SER A 284 -16.62 -9.30 -9.46
N CYS A 285 -17.49 -10.31 -9.66
CA CYS A 285 -18.40 -10.41 -10.81
C CYS A 285 -19.83 -9.92 -10.55
N LYS A 286 -20.10 -9.34 -9.37
CA LYS A 286 -21.36 -8.66 -9.04
C LYS A 286 -21.12 -7.18 -8.85
#